data_AF-A0A4P5PG84-F1
#
_entry.id   AF-A0A4P5PG84-F1
#
_cell.length_a   1.000
_cell.length_b   1.000
_cell.length_c   1.000
_cell.angle_alpha   90.00
_cell.angle_beta   90.00
_cell.angle_gamma   90.00
#
_symmetry.space_group_name_H-M   'P 1'
#
loop_
_entity.id
_entity.type
_entity.pdbx_description
1 polymer ?
#
loop_
_entity_poly.entity_id
_entity_poly.type
_entity_poly.pdbx_seq_one_letter_code
_entity_poly.pdbx_strand_id
1 'polypeptide(L)' 'MFDTQENRYITRGVNEQVPKEIQQRCFQLIDEKVKQEDVQLDYLQIFECRG' A
#
# COMPACT_ATOMS: atom_id res chain seq x y z
N MET A 1 6.27 11.45 -1.09
CA MET A 1 7.03 10.17 -1.01
C MET A 1 6.31 9.05 -1.74
N PHE A 2 5.00 8.90 -1.55
CA PHE A 2 4.19 7.91 -2.27
C PHE A 2 3.59 8.45 -3.57
N ASP A 3 3.88 9.71 -3.92
CA ASP A 3 3.34 10.44 -5.08
C ASP A 3 3.78 9.85 -6.43
N THR A 4 4.91 9.14 -6.46
CA THR A 4 5.39 8.42 -7.65
C THR A 4 4.89 6.97 -7.61
N GLN A 5 4.05 6.60 -8.57
CA GLN A 5 3.50 5.24 -8.67
C GLN A 5 4.43 4.26 -9.42
N GLU A 6 5.60 4.72 -9.85
CA GLU A 6 6.57 3.89 -10.57
C GLU A 6 7.34 2.99 -9.61
N ASN A 7 7.63 1.75 -10.03
CA ASN A 7 8.47 0.79 -9.31
C ASN A 7 7.96 0.36 -7.91
N ARG A 8 6.69 -0.07 -7.84
CA ARG A 8 6.16 -0.73 -6.63
C ARG A 8 6.59 -2.18 -6.58
N TYR A 9 7.21 -2.56 -5.47
CA TYR A 9 7.70 -3.92 -5.25
C TYR A 9 6.96 -4.58 -4.09
N ILE A 10 6.78 -5.89 -4.21
CA ILE A 10 6.26 -6.77 -3.17
C ILE A 10 7.37 -7.73 -2.78
N THR A 11 7.59 -7.92 -1.48
CA THR A 11 8.55 -8.91 -1.00
C THR A 11 8.03 -10.32 -1.28
N ARG A 12 8.95 -11.26 -1.54
CA ARG A 12 8.60 -12.63 -1.92
C ARG A 12 7.61 -13.29 -0.95
N GLY A 13 7.83 -13.12 0.36
CA GLY A 13 6.96 -13.70 1.39
C GLY A 13 5.53 -13.17 1.34
N VAL A 14 5.33 -11.89 1.01
CA VAL A 14 3.99 -11.30 0.83
C VAL A 14 3.36 -11.80 -0.47
N ASN A 15 4.14 -11.88 -1.56
CA ASN A 15 3.64 -12.36 -2.85
C ASN A 15 3.14 -13.82 -2.80
N GLU A 16 3.76 -14.65 -1.96
CA GLU A 16 3.41 -16.07 -1.80
C GLU A 16 2.22 -16.30 -0.84
N GLN A 17 1.99 -15.41 0.12
CA GLN A 17 1.01 -15.62 1.21
C GLN A 17 -0.25 -14.76 1.10
N VAL A 18 -0.17 -13.61 0.43
CA VAL A 18 -1.28 -12.65 0.36
C VAL A 18 -1.86 -12.66 -1.05
N PRO A 19 -3.19 -12.79 -1.23
CA PRO A 19 -3.83 -12.68 -2.53
C PRO A 19 -3.47 -11.38 -3.26
N LYS A 20 -3.30 -11.46 -4.58
CA LYS A 20 -2.86 -10.32 -5.41
C LYS A 20 -3.81 -9.13 -5.30
N GLU A 21 -5.11 -9.40 -5.16
CA GLU A 21 -6.16 -8.40 -5.00
C GLU A 21 -5.96 -7.59 -3.72
N ILE A 22 -5.57 -8.25 -2.62
CA ILE A 22 -5.28 -7.57 -1.34
C ILE A 22 -4.01 -6.73 -1.47
N GLN A 23 -2.96 -7.26 -2.09
CA GLN A 23 -1.72 -6.50 -2.33
C GLN A 23 -1.99 -5.22 -3.14
N GLN A 24 -2.79 -5.33 -4.22
CA GLN A 24 -3.21 -4.19 -5.03
C GLN A 24 -4.06 -3.21 -4.22
N ARG A 25 -4.97 -3.71 -3.38
CA ARG A 25 -5.82 -2.87 -2.54
C ARG A 25 -5.00 -2.06 -1.54
N CYS A 26 -3.97 -2.62 -0.92
CA CYS A 26 -3.08 -1.89 -0.03
C CYS A 26 -2.45 -0.67 -0.72
N PHE A 27 -1.94 -0.84 -1.94
CA PHE A 27 -1.40 0.28 -2.71
C PHE A 27 -2.44 1.33 -3.09
N GLN A 28 -3.65 0.91 -3.49
CA GLN A 28 -4.74 1.83 -3.78
C GLN A 28 -5.14 2.66 -2.54
N LEU A 29 -5.17 2.05 -1.36
CA LEU A 29 -5.47 2.77 -0.11
C LEU A 29 -4.42 3.83 0.21
N ILE A 30 -3.14 3.56 -0.06
CA ILE A 30 -2.08 4.56 0.07
C ILE A 30 -2.32 5.69 -0.95
N ASP A 31 -2.58 5.36 -2.22
CA ASP A 31 -2.87 6.37 -3.26
C ASP A 31 -4.06 7.27 -2.92
N GLU A 32 -5.14 6.68 -2.43
CA GLU A 32 -6.34 7.40 -1.99
C GLU A 32 -6.01 8.37 -0.85
N LYS A 33 -5.14 7.96 0.09
CA LYS A 33 -4.73 8.78 1.23
C LYS A 33 -3.77 9.90 0.85
N VAL A 34 -2.82 9.65 -0.06
CA VAL A 34 -1.88 10.66 -0.55
C VAL A 34 -2.59 11.84 -1.22
N LYS A 35 -3.73 11.59 -1.86
CA LYS A 35 -4.55 12.63 -2.51
C LYS A 35 -5.35 13.49 -1.53
N GLN A 36 -5.37 13.16 -0.25
CA GLN A 36 -6.06 13.96 0.77
C GLN A 36 -5.13 15.08 1.24
N GLU A 37 -5.45 16.32 0.90
CA GLU A 37 -4.59 17.50 1.11
C GLU A 37 -4.20 17.72 2.59
N ASP A 38 -5.00 17.23 3.54
CA ASP A 38 -4.79 17.40 4.99
C ASP A 38 -4.13 16.18 5.67
N VAL A 39 -3.71 15.15 4.92
CA VAL A 39 -3.14 13.93 5.50
C VAL A 39 -1.68 13.78 5.11
N GLN A 40 -0.79 14.07 6.07
CA GLN A 40 0.61 13.69 5.96
C GLN A 40 0.78 12.22 6.35
N LEU A 41 1.18 11.39 5.38
CA LEU A 41 1.48 9.98 5.63
C LEU A 41 2.91 9.78 6.14
N ASP A 42 3.04 8.92 7.15
CA ASP A 42 4.34 8.42 7.61
C ASP A 42 5.01 7.52 6.56
N TYR A 43 6.32 7.32 6.72
CA TYR A 43 7.08 6.40 5.87
C TYR A 43 6.54 4.95 5.95
N LEU A 44 6.14 4.49 7.15
CA LEU A 44 5.67 3.12 7.38
C LEU A 44 4.15 3.06 7.48
N GLN A 45 3.53 2.30 6.58
CA GLN A 45 2.09 2.04 6.57
C GLN A 45 1.82 0.62 7.06
N ILE A 46 0.99 0.47 8.10
CA ILE A 46 0.67 -0.82 8.71
C ILE A 46 -0.76 -1.20 8.30
N PHE A 47 -0.90 -2.38 7.71
CA PHE A 47 -2.20 -2.95 7.33
C PHE A 47 -2.50 -4.19 8.18
N GLU A 48 -3.57 -4.15 8.96
CA GLU A 48 -4.11 -5.34 9.61
C GLU A 48 -5.12 -6.01 8.68
N CYS A 49 -4.76 -7.17 8.12
CA CYS A 49 -5.69 -7.98 7.34
C CYS A 49 -6.48 -8.89 8.30
N ARG A 50 -7.79 -8.70 8.37
CA ARG A 50 -8.69 -9.57 9.12
C ARG A 50 -9.42 -10.50 8.15
N GLY A 51 -9.40 -11.79 8.46
CA GLY A 51 -10.15 -12.83 7.74
C GLY A 51 -11.57 -12.96 8.27
#